data_AF-A0A914N8Q3-F1
#
_entry.id   AF-A0A914N8Q3-F1
#
_cell.length_a   1.000
_cell.length_b   1.000
_cell.length_c   1.000
_cell.angle_alpha   90.00
_cell.angle_beta   90.00
_cell.angle_gamma   90.00
#
_symmetry.space_group_name_H-M   'P 1'
#
loop_
_entity.id
_entity.type
_entity.pdbx_description
1 polymer ?
#
loop_
_entity_poly.entity_id
_entity_poly.type
_entity_poly.pdbx_seq_one_letter_code
_entity_poly.pdbx_strand_id
1 'polypeptide(L)'
;MSAPVPVSFMGRPGVSSAPSYDAKSQILSQQEERALTDKSKKWKQLQSKRFAEKRKFGFVDSQKEEMPPEHVRKIVRDHGDMTSRKYRHDKRVYLGALKYMPHAVIKLIENMPMPWEQIRDIKVLYHITGAITFVNEIPRVIEPVFIAQWGTMWIMMRREKRDRRHFKRMRFPPFDDEEPPLDYADNILDVEPLEPIQMELTEEEEGLVKDWLYDHKPLAKTRFVNGESYRKWTFTIPMMSTLYRLANQLLTDLLDENYFYLFDLKSFFTAKALNVAIPGGPKFEPLIRDMTFNDEDWNEFNDINKVIIRSPIRTEYRIAFPFMYNNLISALPVTVCWYHTPSVVYIKTEDYDLPAFYFDPLINPIAQRHTERMPEPLPEDDEEEFQLPYSMQAMFSEFPLYTENTANGMALIWAPRPFNTRSGGTRRIIDVPLVKTWYKEHCPAGMPVKVRVSYQKLLKVFVLNALKHRPPKPQKKRYLFRSFKATKFFQSTTLDWVEVGLQVLRQGYNMLNLLIHRKNLNYLHLDYNFNLKVILN
;
A
#
# COMPACT_ATOMS: atom_id res chain seq x y z
N MET A 1 -9.61 37.19 15.58
CA MET A 1 -9.22 37.74 14.26
C MET A 1 -10.18 37.20 13.22
N SER A 2 -10.74 38.12 12.43
CA SER A 2 -11.95 38.03 11.61
C SER A 2 -11.98 36.88 10.60
N ALA A 3 -13.05 36.08 10.66
CA ALA A 3 -13.48 35.22 9.56
C ALA A 3 -14.00 36.08 8.40
N PRO A 4 -13.74 35.71 7.12
CA PRO A 4 -14.27 36.42 5.98
C PRO A 4 -15.77 36.17 5.85
N VAL A 5 -16.53 37.26 5.77
CA VAL A 5 -17.98 37.28 5.54
C VAL A 5 -18.27 36.58 4.21
N PRO A 6 -19.18 35.59 4.14
CA PRO A 6 -19.66 35.09 2.86
C PRO A 6 -20.47 36.22 2.23
N VAL A 7 -20.02 36.72 1.07
CA VAL A 7 -20.81 37.63 0.26
C VAL A 7 -22.00 36.84 -0.27
N SER A 8 -23.08 36.82 0.53
CA SER A 8 -24.39 36.38 0.08
C SER A 8 -24.83 37.39 -0.96
N PHE A 9 -24.78 37.02 -2.23
CA PHE A 9 -25.59 37.70 -3.23
C PHE A 9 -27.05 37.28 -2.96
N MET A 10 -27.64 37.83 -1.89
CA MET A 10 -29.09 37.98 -1.80
C MET A 10 -29.44 38.98 -2.89
N GLY A 11 -29.60 38.48 -4.11
CA GLY A 11 -30.43 39.17 -5.08
C GLY A 11 -31.77 39.36 -4.38
N ARG A 12 -32.06 40.60 -3.97
CA ARG A 12 -33.42 41.00 -3.61
C ARG A 12 -34.35 40.38 -4.64
N PRO A 13 -35.49 39.78 -4.25
CA PRO A 13 -36.53 39.51 -5.24
C PRO A 13 -36.85 40.88 -5.83
N GLY A 14 -36.31 41.13 -7.02
CA GLY A 14 -36.70 42.27 -7.83
C GLY A 14 -38.14 42.01 -8.13
N VAL A 15 -39.02 42.55 -7.27
CA VAL A 15 -40.38 42.84 -7.63
C VAL A 15 -40.23 43.83 -8.76
N SER A 16 -40.12 43.30 -10.00
CA SER A 16 -40.38 44.09 -11.17
C SER A 16 -41.85 44.47 -11.02
N SER A 17 -42.11 45.64 -10.43
CA SER A 17 -43.36 46.35 -10.61
C SER A 17 -43.49 46.53 -12.11
N ALA A 18 -44.18 45.58 -12.75
CA ALA A 18 -44.62 45.76 -14.11
C ALA A 18 -45.38 47.10 -14.14
N PRO A 19 -45.09 48.00 -15.08
CA PRO A 19 -45.97 49.14 -15.27
C PRO A 19 -47.37 48.55 -15.55
N SER A 20 -48.35 48.85 -14.69
CA SER A 20 -49.74 48.52 -14.96
C SER A 20 -50.19 49.39 -16.13
N TYR A 21 -49.97 48.89 -17.33
CA TYR A 21 -50.68 49.37 -18.50
C TYR A 21 -52.13 48.91 -18.32
N ASP A 22 -53.00 49.85 -17.95
CA ASP A 22 -54.45 49.74 -18.22
C ASP A 22 -54.63 49.70 -19.75
N ALA A 23 -54.38 48.53 -20.31
CA ALA A 23 -54.74 48.23 -21.68
C ALA A 23 -56.25 48.06 -21.70
N LYS A 24 -56.96 49.06 -22.25
CA LYS A 24 -58.34 48.91 -22.72
C LYS A 24 -58.44 47.55 -23.41
N SER A 25 -59.34 46.69 -22.93
CA SER A 25 -59.60 45.36 -23.49
C SER A 25 -60.14 45.52 -24.91
N GLN A 26 -59.24 45.65 -25.89
CA GLN A 26 -59.57 45.39 -27.28
C GLN A 26 -59.95 43.91 -27.34
N ILE A 27 -61.18 43.64 -27.76
CA ILE A 27 -61.67 42.29 -28.03
C ILE A 27 -60.79 41.75 -29.15
N LEU A 28 -59.77 40.96 -28.77
CA LEU A 28 -58.93 40.26 -29.74
C LEU A 28 -59.81 39.32 -30.55
N SER A 29 -59.60 39.27 -31.86
CA SER A 29 -60.25 38.24 -32.66
C SER A 29 -59.79 36.85 -32.17
N GLN A 30 -60.66 35.84 -32.25
CA GLN A 30 -60.30 34.46 -31.85
C GLN A 30 -59.04 33.93 -32.57
N GLN A 31 -58.69 34.48 -33.73
CA GLN A 31 -57.46 34.16 -34.46
C GLN A 31 -56.20 34.74 -33.80
N GLU A 32 -56.25 35.97 -33.29
CA GLU A 32 -55.12 36.62 -32.61
C GLU A 32 -54.86 35.99 -31.23
N GLU A 33 -55.92 35.60 -30.52
CA GLU A 33 -55.81 34.91 -29.23
C GLU A 33 -55.17 33.52 -29.40
N ARG A 34 -55.59 32.76 -30.43
CA ARG A 34 -54.93 31.51 -30.83
C ARG A 34 -53.45 31.74 -31.19
N ALA A 35 -53.14 32.76 -31.99
CA ALA A 35 -51.76 33.07 -32.36
C ALA A 35 -50.88 33.44 -31.14
N LEU A 36 -51.42 34.17 -30.16
CA LEU A 36 -50.72 34.52 -28.92
C LEU A 36 -50.54 33.32 -27.98
N THR A 37 -51.55 32.45 -27.87
CA THR A 37 -51.40 31.20 -27.09
C THR A 37 -50.36 30.27 -27.69
N ASP A 38 -50.30 30.16 -29.02
CA ASP A 38 -49.27 29.37 -29.71
C ASP A 38 -47.88 30.00 -29.57
N LYS A 39 -47.78 31.33 -29.63
CA LYS A 39 -46.54 32.07 -29.35
C LYS A 39 -46.08 31.86 -27.91
N SER A 40 -46.99 31.87 -26.93
CA SER A 40 -46.72 31.59 -25.52
C SER A 40 -46.27 30.14 -25.30
N LYS A 41 -46.92 29.16 -25.94
CA LYS A 41 -46.50 27.74 -25.89
C LYS A 41 -45.11 27.56 -26.50
N LYS A 42 -44.84 28.15 -27.67
CA LYS A 42 -43.52 28.13 -28.31
C LYS A 42 -42.46 28.80 -27.42
N TRP A 43 -42.78 29.92 -26.78
CA TRP A 43 -41.89 30.60 -25.84
C TRP A 43 -41.59 29.75 -24.60
N LYS A 44 -42.61 29.15 -23.98
CA LYS A 44 -42.42 28.23 -22.84
C LYS A 44 -41.56 27.02 -23.22
N GLN A 45 -41.79 26.42 -24.38
CA GLN A 45 -40.96 25.30 -24.89
C GLN A 45 -39.53 25.73 -25.20
N LEU A 46 -39.33 26.93 -25.76
CA LEU A 46 -38.01 27.48 -26.04
C LEU A 46 -37.26 27.73 -24.74
N GLN A 47 -37.91 28.36 -23.75
CA GLN A 47 -37.31 28.73 -22.48
C GLN A 47 -37.00 27.52 -21.61
N SER A 48 -37.90 26.53 -21.57
CA SER A 48 -37.65 25.27 -20.85
C SER A 48 -36.51 24.48 -21.46
N LYS A 49 -36.38 24.47 -22.80
CA LYS A 49 -35.23 23.84 -23.48
C LYS A 49 -33.94 24.63 -23.32
N ARG A 50 -34.00 25.96 -23.34
CA ARG A 50 -32.82 26.86 -23.25
C ARG A 50 -32.21 26.85 -21.85
N PHE A 51 -33.05 26.88 -20.82
CA PHE A 51 -32.63 26.89 -19.41
C PHE A 51 -32.78 25.52 -18.72
N ALA A 52 -32.83 24.45 -19.51
CA ALA A 52 -32.76 23.10 -19.00
C ALA A 52 -31.47 22.90 -18.19
N GLU A 53 -31.51 22.08 -17.14
CA GLU A 53 -30.36 21.91 -16.24
C GLU A 53 -29.09 21.43 -16.95
N LYS A 54 -29.25 20.59 -17.99
CA LYS A 54 -28.17 20.13 -18.87
C LYS A 54 -27.45 21.23 -19.68
N ARG A 55 -28.03 22.44 -19.74
CA ARG A 55 -27.45 23.59 -20.44
C ARG A 55 -26.88 24.64 -19.49
N LYS A 56 -26.91 24.40 -18.17
CA LYS A 56 -26.26 25.27 -17.19
C LYS A 56 -24.75 25.32 -17.46
N PHE A 57 -24.15 26.51 -17.35
CA PHE A 57 -22.70 26.66 -17.46
C PHE A 57 -22.02 25.87 -16.34
N GLY A 58 -21.04 25.03 -16.67
CA GLY A 58 -20.43 24.09 -15.72
C GLY A 58 -21.17 22.76 -15.55
N PHE A 59 -22.22 22.51 -16.34
CA PHE A 59 -22.83 21.18 -16.41
C PHE A 59 -21.83 20.17 -16.93
N VAL A 60 -21.60 19.11 -16.16
CA VAL A 60 -20.77 17.97 -16.55
C VAL A 60 -21.73 16.88 -16.99
N ASP A 61 -21.58 16.45 -18.24
CA ASP A 61 -22.41 15.38 -18.81
C ASP A 61 -22.23 14.06 -18.04
N SER A 62 -23.20 13.16 -18.18
CA SER A 62 -23.20 11.88 -17.46
C SER A 62 -21.90 11.11 -17.68
N GLN A 63 -21.40 10.50 -16.61
CA GLN A 63 -20.18 9.70 -16.66
C GLN A 63 -20.35 8.55 -17.64
N LYS A 64 -19.33 8.28 -18.47
CA LYS A 64 -19.34 7.11 -19.35
C LYS A 64 -19.61 5.83 -18.56
N GLU A 65 -20.68 5.17 -18.95
CA GLU A 65 -21.10 3.88 -18.45
C GLU A 65 -20.13 2.78 -18.87
N GLU A 66 -20.27 1.64 -18.20
CA GLU A 66 -19.48 0.45 -18.44
C GLU A 66 -20.03 -0.30 -19.66
N MET A 67 -19.16 -0.64 -20.60
CA MET A 67 -19.52 -1.43 -21.77
C MET A 67 -19.55 -2.92 -21.42
N PRO A 68 -20.32 -3.75 -22.15
CA PRO A 68 -20.27 -5.20 -21.98
C PRO A 68 -18.88 -5.77 -22.29
N PRO A 69 -18.41 -6.78 -21.54
CA PRO A 69 -17.08 -7.37 -21.73
C PRO A 69 -16.92 -8.06 -23.10
N GLU A 70 -18.01 -8.56 -23.68
CA GLU A 70 -18.02 -9.19 -25.00
C GLU A 70 -17.63 -8.21 -26.11
N HIS A 71 -17.89 -6.91 -25.90
CA HIS A 71 -17.57 -5.89 -26.89
C HIS A 71 -16.05 -5.83 -27.16
N VAL A 72 -15.24 -5.79 -26.11
CA VAL A 72 -13.77 -5.75 -26.27
C VAL A 72 -13.21 -7.09 -26.73
N ARG A 73 -13.76 -8.22 -26.24
CA ARG A 73 -13.38 -9.57 -26.72
C ARG A 73 -13.54 -9.69 -28.23
N LYS A 74 -14.73 -9.31 -28.73
CA LYS A 74 -15.03 -9.35 -30.16
C LYS A 74 -14.10 -8.45 -30.96
N ILE A 75 -13.84 -7.23 -30.49
CA ILE A 75 -12.92 -6.30 -31.16
C ILE A 75 -11.51 -6.91 -31.28
N VAL A 76 -10.96 -7.45 -30.18
CA VAL A 76 -9.62 -8.04 -30.16
C VAL A 76 -9.54 -9.29 -31.04
N ARG A 77 -10.58 -10.13 -31.04
CA ARG A 77 -10.69 -11.31 -31.92
C ARG A 77 -10.77 -10.91 -33.40
N ASP A 78 -11.62 -9.94 -33.74
CA ASP A 78 -11.84 -9.46 -35.10
C ASP A 78 -10.57 -8.82 -35.72
N HIS A 79 -9.75 -8.14 -34.91
CA HIS A 79 -8.49 -7.52 -35.37
C HIS A 79 -7.35 -8.54 -35.52
N GLY A 80 -7.38 -9.64 -34.76
CA GLY A 80 -6.45 -10.76 -34.89
C GLY A 80 -4.98 -10.32 -34.83
N ASP A 81 -4.22 -10.69 -35.86
CA ASP A 81 -2.79 -10.39 -36.07
C ASP A 81 -2.55 -9.14 -36.95
N MET A 82 -3.61 -8.41 -37.30
CA MET A 82 -3.55 -7.24 -38.19
C MET A 82 -3.04 -7.54 -39.62
N THR A 83 -3.09 -8.79 -40.10
CA THR A 83 -2.76 -9.12 -41.50
C THR A 83 -3.88 -8.70 -42.47
N SER A 84 -5.13 -8.75 -42.02
CA SER A 84 -6.30 -8.41 -42.83
C SER A 84 -6.27 -6.99 -43.38
N ARG A 85 -6.61 -6.85 -44.68
CA ARG A 85 -6.70 -5.54 -45.36
C ARG A 85 -7.81 -4.66 -44.79
N LYS A 86 -8.84 -5.24 -44.18
CA LYS A 86 -10.00 -4.53 -43.59
C LYS A 86 -9.56 -3.50 -42.53
N TYR A 87 -8.57 -3.84 -41.71
CA TYR A 87 -8.09 -3.01 -40.59
C TYR A 87 -6.82 -2.22 -40.91
N ARG A 88 -6.58 -1.93 -42.21
CA ARG A 88 -5.39 -1.18 -42.65
C ARG A 88 -5.28 0.20 -42.01
N HIS A 89 -6.40 0.89 -41.82
CA HIS A 89 -6.42 2.23 -41.22
C HIS A 89 -6.01 2.21 -39.75
N ASP A 90 -6.29 1.12 -39.03
CA ASP A 90 -6.02 0.97 -37.61
C ASP A 90 -4.57 0.60 -37.30
N LYS A 91 -3.81 0.07 -38.27
CA LYS A 91 -2.37 -0.24 -38.12
C LYS A 91 -1.55 0.94 -37.60
N ARG A 92 -1.88 2.18 -38.03
CA ARG A 92 -1.20 3.39 -37.56
C ARG A 92 -1.47 3.65 -36.07
N VAL A 93 -2.69 3.36 -35.60
CA VAL A 93 -3.09 3.54 -34.20
C VAL A 93 -2.41 2.52 -33.30
N TYR A 94 -2.36 1.24 -33.71
CA TYR A 94 -1.62 0.18 -33.00
C TYR A 94 -0.14 0.56 -32.79
N LEU A 95 0.55 1.00 -33.85
CA LEU A 95 1.94 1.47 -33.73
C LEU A 95 2.09 2.70 -32.83
N GLY A 96 1.12 3.62 -32.85
CA GLY A 96 1.11 4.78 -31.95
C GLY A 96 0.90 4.40 -30.48
N ALA A 97 0.15 3.33 -30.22
CA ALA A 97 -0.13 2.83 -28.88
C ALA A 97 1.08 2.16 -28.22
N LEU A 98 2.06 1.68 -29.00
CA LEU A 98 3.32 1.09 -28.49
C LEU A 98 4.03 1.99 -27.47
N LYS A 99 3.95 3.32 -27.64
CA LYS A 99 4.49 4.30 -26.68
C LYS A 99 3.96 4.10 -25.25
N TYR A 100 2.72 3.65 -25.11
CA TYR A 100 2.06 3.46 -23.81
C TYR A 100 2.07 2.01 -23.34
N MET A 101 2.62 1.06 -24.12
CA MET A 101 2.69 -0.34 -23.74
C MET A 101 3.40 -0.56 -22.39
N PRO A 102 4.52 0.12 -22.05
CA PRO A 102 5.12 -0.02 -20.72
C PRO A 102 4.18 0.38 -19.58
N HIS A 103 3.29 1.36 -19.79
CA HIS A 103 2.31 1.75 -18.77
C HIS A 103 1.21 0.69 -18.62
N ALA A 104 0.78 0.04 -19.71
CA ALA A 104 -0.17 -1.07 -19.65
C ALA A 104 0.42 -2.26 -18.87
N VAL A 105 1.67 -2.62 -19.16
CA VAL A 105 2.39 -3.71 -18.47
C VAL A 105 2.54 -3.44 -16.98
N ILE A 106 2.96 -2.23 -16.59
CA ILE A 106 3.09 -1.87 -15.16
C ILE A 106 1.74 -2.04 -14.44
N LYS A 107 0.64 -1.55 -15.03
CA LYS A 107 -0.69 -1.64 -14.43
C LYS A 107 -1.23 -3.06 -14.36
N LEU A 108 -0.89 -3.91 -15.34
CA LEU A 108 -1.23 -5.32 -15.34
C LEU A 108 -0.52 -6.06 -14.19
N ILE A 109 0.81 -5.91 -14.09
CA ILE A 109 1.62 -6.59 -13.06
C ILE A 109 1.28 -6.06 -11.66
N GLU A 110 1.01 -4.76 -11.52
CA GLU A 110 0.62 -4.17 -10.23
C GLU A 110 -0.64 -4.84 -9.66
N ASN A 111 -1.58 -5.27 -10.51
CA ASN A 111 -2.85 -5.87 -10.12
C ASN A 111 -2.88 -7.41 -10.24
N MET A 112 -1.73 -8.08 -10.19
CA MET A 112 -1.66 -9.55 -10.20
C MET A 112 -2.50 -10.19 -9.07
N PRO A 113 -3.36 -11.18 -9.38
CA PRO A 113 -4.13 -11.95 -8.39
C PRO A 113 -3.25 -12.49 -7.27
N MET A 114 -3.77 -12.49 -6.05
CA MET A 114 -3.05 -13.03 -4.90
C MET A 114 -3.29 -14.54 -4.79
N PRO A 115 -2.38 -15.32 -4.15
CA PRO A 115 -2.49 -16.78 -4.12
C PRO A 115 -3.76 -17.36 -3.48
N TRP A 116 -4.45 -16.56 -2.67
CA TRP A 116 -5.72 -16.92 -2.02
C TRP A 116 -6.97 -16.57 -2.87
N GLU A 117 -6.78 -15.91 -4.02
CA GLU A 117 -7.83 -15.56 -4.98
C GLU A 117 -7.78 -16.49 -6.18
N GLN A 118 -8.93 -16.94 -6.67
CA GLN A 118 -9.03 -17.73 -7.91
C GLN A 118 -9.11 -16.82 -9.14
N ILE A 119 -10.09 -15.92 -9.13
CA ILE A 119 -10.41 -15.00 -10.23
C ILE A 119 -10.37 -13.58 -9.67
N ARG A 120 -9.85 -12.66 -10.48
CA ARG A 120 -9.88 -11.23 -10.16
C ARG A 120 -10.41 -10.43 -11.32
N ASP A 121 -11.64 -9.95 -11.17
CA ASP A 121 -12.24 -8.99 -12.08
C ASP A 121 -11.70 -7.59 -11.82
N ILE A 122 -11.18 -6.96 -12.87
CA ILE A 122 -10.52 -5.67 -12.79
C ILE A 122 -11.16 -4.69 -13.76
N LYS A 123 -11.23 -3.42 -13.35
CA LYS A 123 -11.66 -2.33 -14.22
C LYS A 123 -10.61 -2.04 -15.27
N VAL A 124 -11.02 -2.11 -16.52
CA VAL A 124 -10.20 -1.95 -17.70
C VAL A 124 -10.63 -0.74 -18.50
N LEU A 125 -9.65 -0.03 -19.07
CA LEU A 125 -9.81 1.05 -20.01
C LEU A 125 -9.14 0.66 -21.33
N TYR A 126 -9.95 0.37 -22.36
CA TYR A 126 -9.45 -0.10 -23.65
C TYR A 126 -9.71 0.91 -24.76
N HIS A 127 -8.85 0.91 -25.78
CA HIS A 127 -9.06 1.70 -26.99
C HIS A 127 -10.18 1.08 -27.84
N ILE A 128 -11.02 1.90 -28.49
CA ILE A 128 -12.20 1.45 -29.24
C ILE A 128 -11.88 0.50 -30.41
N THR A 129 -10.65 0.55 -30.91
CA THR A 129 -10.14 -0.37 -31.96
C THR A 129 -9.41 -1.59 -31.38
N GLY A 130 -9.38 -1.78 -30.07
CA GLY A 130 -8.61 -2.87 -29.43
C GLY A 130 -7.08 -2.68 -29.49
N ALA A 131 -6.61 -1.47 -29.82
CA ALA A 131 -5.18 -1.19 -29.97
C ALA A 131 -4.39 -1.41 -28.67
N ILE A 132 -4.93 -0.97 -27.54
CA ILE A 132 -4.29 -1.15 -26.23
C ILE A 132 -5.34 -1.25 -25.13
N THR A 133 -5.06 -2.10 -24.15
CA THR A 133 -5.88 -2.33 -22.97
C THR A 133 -5.10 -1.91 -21.71
N PHE A 134 -5.66 -1.01 -20.90
CA PHE A 134 -5.08 -0.59 -19.62
C PHE A 134 -5.90 -1.10 -18.44
N VAL A 135 -5.23 -1.63 -17.43
CA VAL A 135 -5.85 -1.84 -16.12
C VAL A 135 -5.99 -0.48 -15.41
N ASN A 136 -7.23 -0.06 -15.17
CA ASN A 136 -7.60 1.23 -14.56
C ASN A 136 -7.93 1.08 -13.06
N GLU A 137 -7.08 0.37 -12.34
CA GLU A 137 -7.25 0.10 -10.91
C GLU A 137 -5.94 0.27 -10.15
N ILE A 138 -6.01 0.82 -8.93
CA ILE A 138 -4.87 0.88 -8.01
C ILE A 138 -5.18 -0.11 -6.89
N PRO A 139 -4.39 -1.18 -6.73
CA PRO A 139 -4.70 -2.23 -5.78
C PRO A 139 -4.36 -1.73 -4.38
N ARG A 140 -5.42 -1.45 -3.62
CA ARG A 140 -5.35 -0.96 -2.25
C ARG A 140 -5.70 -2.09 -1.31
N VAL A 141 -4.89 -2.25 -0.27
CA VAL A 141 -5.08 -3.26 0.76
C VAL A 141 -5.07 -2.61 2.14
N ILE A 142 -5.77 -3.25 3.08
CA ILE A 142 -5.69 -2.92 4.50
C ILE A 142 -4.43 -3.59 5.03
N GLU A 143 -3.50 -2.80 5.55
CA GLU A 143 -2.15 -3.26 5.93
C GLU A 143 -2.16 -4.46 6.90
N PRO A 144 -2.89 -4.45 8.04
CA PRO A 144 -2.90 -5.60 8.95
C PRO A 144 -3.53 -6.86 8.32
N VAL A 145 -4.58 -6.70 7.50
CA VAL A 145 -5.23 -7.83 6.80
C VAL A 145 -4.28 -8.45 5.79
N PHE A 146 -3.59 -7.62 5.00
CA PHE A 146 -2.65 -8.10 3.99
C PHE A 146 -1.48 -8.85 4.61
N ILE A 147 -0.94 -8.39 5.73
CA ILE A 147 0.13 -9.09 6.44
C ILE A 147 -0.41 -10.41 7.02
N ALA A 148 -1.61 -10.44 7.59
CA ALA A 148 -2.24 -11.66 8.09
C ALA A 148 -2.49 -12.68 6.97
N GLN A 149 -3.03 -12.25 5.82
CA GLN A 149 -3.19 -13.10 4.63
C GLN A 149 -1.86 -13.75 4.25
N TRP A 150 -0.79 -12.97 4.10
CA TRP A 150 0.54 -13.52 3.81
C TRP A 150 1.12 -14.39 4.94
N GLY A 151 0.76 -14.11 6.19
CA GLY A 151 1.11 -14.95 7.35
C GLY A 151 0.49 -16.34 7.22
N THR A 152 -0.79 -16.43 6.87
CA THR A 152 -1.45 -17.72 6.60
C THR A 152 -0.84 -18.41 5.37
N MET A 153 -0.49 -17.65 4.32
CA MET A 153 0.18 -18.23 3.14
C MET A 153 1.53 -18.83 3.50
N TRP A 154 2.29 -18.18 4.37
CA TRP A 154 3.58 -18.69 4.83
C TRP A 154 3.43 -20.04 5.53
N ILE A 155 2.43 -20.18 6.41
CA ILE A 155 2.13 -21.43 7.11
C ILE A 155 1.74 -22.53 6.10
N MET A 156 0.77 -22.25 5.23
CA MET A 156 0.26 -23.22 4.27
C MET A 156 1.34 -23.67 3.27
N MET A 157 2.13 -22.74 2.73
CA MET A 157 3.23 -23.08 1.81
C MET A 157 4.32 -23.91 2.48
N ARG A 158 4.63 -23.64 3.76
CA ARG A 158 5.61 -24.44 4.52
C ARG A 158 5.09 -25.85 4.80
N ARG A 159 3.83 -25.96 5.20
CA ARG A 159 3.15 -27.25 5.44
C ARG A 159 3.12 -28.08 4.16
N GLU A 160 2.66 -27.49 3.06
CA GLU A 160 2.58 -28.17 1.76
C GLU A 160 3.96 -28.64 1.27
N LYS A 161 5.00 -27.82 1.44
CA LYS A 161 6.37 -28.20 1.06
C LYS A 161 6.94 -29.32 1.94
N ARG A 162 6.55 -29.40 3.20
CA ARG A 162 6.96 -30.46 4.13
C ARG A 162 6.24 -31.78 3.80
N ASP A 163 4.94 -31.71 3.53
CA ASP A 163 4.06 -32.88 3.41
C ASP A 163 4.14 -33.50 2.00
N ARG A 164 4.35 -32.69 0.95
CA ARG A 164 4.45 -33.18 -0.43
C ARG A 164 5.80 -33.85 -0.71
N ARG A 165 5.77 -35.15 -1.04
CA ARG A 165 6.98 -35.95 -1.38
C ARG A 165 7.74 -35.45 -2.61
N HIS A 166 7.03 -35.11 -3.69
CA HIS A 166 7.64 -34.63 -4.93
C HIS A 166 7.01 -33.31 -5.36
N PHE A 167 7.73 -32.21 -5.13
CA PHE A 167 7.33 -30.88 -5.59
C PHE A 167 7.89 -30.60 -6.99
N LYS A 168 7.11 -30.90 -8.03
CA LYS A 168 7.47 -30.62 -9.42
C LYS A 168 7.29 -29.13 -9.71
N ARG A 169 8.38 -28.44 -10.06
CA ARG A 169 8.33 -27.05 -10.49
C ARG A 169 7.80 -26.95 -11.93
N MET A 170 7.10 -25.86 -12.23
CA MET A 170 6.67 -25.55 -13.60
C MET A 170 7.89 -25.38 -14.52
N ARG A 171 7.71 -25.72 -15.81
CA ARG A 171 8.71 -25.46 -16.84
C ARG A 171 8.60 -24.01 -17.28
N PHE A 172 9.75 -23.40 -17.58
CA PHE A 172 9.82 -22.04 -18.12
C PHE A 172 10.64 -22.07 -19.42
N PRO A 173 10.13 -21.50 -20.52
CA PRO A 173 8.77 -20.96 -20.70
C PRO A 173 7.65 -22.01 -20.57
N PRO A 174 6.41 -21.62 -20.18
CA PRO A 174 5.30 -22.58 -20.07
C PRO A 174 4.74 -23.05 -21.43
N PHE A 175 4.77 -22.19 -22.45
CA PHE A 175 4.27 -22.45 -23.81
C PHE A 175 5.44 -22.46 -24.80
N ASP A 176 5.27 -23.17 -25.91
CA ASP A 176 6.29 -23.25 -26.97
C ASP A 176 6.40 -21.92 -27.74
N ASP A 177 7.57 -21.67 -28.37
CA ASP A 177 7.85 -20.41 -29.09
C ASP A 177 6.90 -20.17 -30.28
N GLU A 178 6.47 -21.25 -30.94
CA GLU A 178 5.63 -21.22 -32.14
C GLU A 178 4.12 -21.35 -31.82
N GLU A 179 3.77 -21.60 -30.55
CA GLU A 179 2.38 -21.77 -30.14
C GLU A 179 1.69 -20.39 -29.99
N PRO A 180 0.61 -20.12 -30.73
CA PRO A 180 -0.08 -18.83 -30.64
C PRO A 180 -0.76 -18.66 -29.27
N PRO A 181 -0.87 -17.42 -28.74
CA PRO A 181 -1.54 -17.17 -27.47
C PRO A 181 -2.99 -17.67 -27.49
N LEU A 182 -3.31 -18.54 -26.53
CA LEU A 182 -4.64 -19.11 -26.34
C LEU A 182 -5.73 -18.02 -26.27
N ASP A 183 -6.89 -18.32 -26.83
CA ASP A 183 -8.06 -17.46 -26.68
C ASP A 183 -8.78 -17.76 -25.36
N TYR A 184 -9.12 -16.70 -24.61
CA TYR A 184 -9.73 -16.81 -23.29
C TYR A 184 -11.15 -17.37 -23.38
N ALA A 185 -11.94 -16.88 -24.34
CA ALA A 185 -13.34 -17.28 -24.51
C ALA A 185 -13.51 -18.76 -24.85
N ASP A 186 -12.59 -19.30 -25.66
CA ASP A 186 -12.70 -20.66 -26.17
C ASP A 186 -12.04 -21.70 -25.23
N ASN A 187 -11.04 -21.33 -24.42
CA ASN A 187 -10.24 -22.28 -23.62
C ASN A 187 -10.33 -22.11 -22.10
N ILE A 188 -10.65 -20.91 -21.59
CA ILE A 188 -10.50 -20.58 -20.15
C ILE A 188 -11.84 -20.21 -19.52
N LEU A 189 -12.73 -19.53 -20.25
CA LEU A 189 -13.97 -18.97 -19.70
C LEU A 189 -14.88 -20.02 -19.05
N ASP A 190 -14.97 -21.21 -19.65
CA ASP A 190 -15.87 -22.28 -19.18
C ASP A 190 -15.17 -23.28 -18.22
N VAL A 191 -13.89 -23.08 -17.92
CA VAL A 191 -13.12 -23.98 -17.06
C VAL A 191 -13.14 -23.46 -15.63
N GLU A 192 -13.64 -24.27 -14.70
CA GLU A 192 -13.61 -23.93 -13.28
C GLU A 192 -12.16 -23.83 -12.77
N PRO A 193 -11.79 -22.72 -12.09
CA PRO A 193 -10.45 -22.54 -11.58
C PRO A 193 -10.16 -23.53 -10.44
N LEU A 194 -8.89 -23.92 -10.32
CA LEU A 194 -8.41 -24.72 -9.20
C LEU A 194 -8.63 -24.01 -7.86
N GLU A 195 -8.69 -24.78 -6.79
CA GLU A 195 -8.81 -24.23 -5.44
C GLU A 195 -7.61 -23.33 -5.09
N PRO A 196 -7.87 -22.15 -4.50
CA PRO A 196 -6.82 -21.23 -4.10
C PRO A 196 -6.14 -21.74 -2.82
N ILE A 197 -5.01 -21.13 -2.46
CA ILE A 197 -4.39 -21.44 -1.17
C ILE A 197 -5.18 -20.69 -0.09
N GLN A 198 -5.94 -21.41 0.72
CA GLN A 198 -6.66 -20.87 1.88
C GLN A 198 -6.39 -21.76 3.09
N MET A 199 -6.15 -21.15 4.24
CA MET A 199 -6.01 -21.89 5.50
C MET A 199 -7.42 -22.16 6.05
N GLU A 200 -7.65 -23.36 6.54
CA GLU A 200 -8.89 -23.69 7.25
C GLU A 200 -8.90 -22.93 8.60
N LEU A 201 -9.88 -22.04 8.76
CA LEU A 201 -10.06 -21.20 9.95
C LEU A 201 -11.20 -21.77 10.82
N THR A 202 -10.99 -21.78 12.13
CA THR A 202 -11.97 -22.28 13.11
C THR A 202 -12.96 -21.20 13.51
N GLU A 203 -14.20 -21.58 13.83
CA GLU A 203 -15.23 -20.62 14.24
C GLU A 203 -15.01 -20.08 15.65
N GLU A 204 -14.41 -20.89 16.53
CA GLU A 204 -14.16 -20.54 17.92
C GLU A 204 -13.06 -19.46 18.04
N GLU A 205 -11.92 -19.62 17.35
CA GLU A 205 -10.80 -18.67 17.47
C GLU A 205 -10.79 -17.56 16.41
N GLU A 206 -11.30 -17.84 15.20
CA GLU A 206 -11.22 -16.94 14.04
C GLU A 206 -12.58 -16.52 13.47
N GLY A 207 -13.69 -16.83 14.14
CA GLY A 207 -15.04 -16.57 13.62
C GLY A 207 -15.27 -15.12 13.15
N LEU A 208 -14.62 -14.14 13.77
CA LEU A 208 -14.73 -12.71 13.40
C LEU A 208 -14.10 -12.35 12.06
N VAL A 209 -13.15 -13.16 11.57
CA VAL A 209 -12.32 -12.86 10.39
C VAL A 209 -12.53 -13.90 9.28
N LYS A 210 -12.96 -15.11 9.63
CA LYS A 210 -13.19 -16.27 8.74
C LYS A 210 -13.93 -15.90 7.45
N ASP A 211 -15.04 -15.20 7.56
CA ASP A 211 -15.95 -14.96 6.42
C ASP A 211 -15.39 -14.04 5.33
N TRP A 212 -14.46 -13.14 5.68
CA TRP A 212 -14.02 -12.08 4.77
C TRP A 212 -12.51 -12.03 4.56
N LEU A 213 -11.72 -12.85 5.26
CA LEU A 213 -10.26 -12.77 5.23
C LEU A 213 -9.69 -12.93 3.81
N TYR A 214 -10.25 -13.85 3.02
CA TYR A 214 -9.74 -14.21 1.70
C TYR A 214 -10.45 -13.50 0.55
N ASP A 215 -11.32 -12.53 0.84
CA ASP A 215 -11.93 -11.67 -0.18
C ASP A 215 -10.89 -10.79 -0.86
N HIS A 216 -11.15 -10.43 -2.13
CA HIS A 216 -10.30 -9.49 -2.88
C HIS A 216 -10.24 -8.10 -2.21
N LYS A 217 -11.40 -7.58 -1.80
CA LYS A 217 -11.53 -6.33 -1.02
C LYS A 217 -12.36 -6.58 0.23
N PRO A 218 -11.72 -7.06 1.30
CA PRO A 218 -12.41 -7.41 2.52
C PRO A 218 -13.25 -6.26 3.07
N LEU A 219 -14.48 -6.55 3.49
CA LEU A 219 -15.35 -5.61 4.20
C LEU A 219 -15.72 -4.33 3.43
N ALA A 220 -15.51 -4.27 2.10
CA ALA A 220 -15.73 -3.07 1.30
C ALA A 220 -17.17 -2.52 1.33
N LYS A 221 -18.16 -3.41 1.54
CA LYS A 221 -19.60 -3.07 1.64
C LYS A 221 -20.06 -2.79 3.08
N THR A 222 -19.16 -2.87 4.06
CA THR A 222 -19.50 -2.75 5.49
C THR A 222 -19.08 -1.41 6.08
N ARG A 223 -19.48 -1.14 7.33
CA ARG A 223 -19.12 0.08 8.08
C ARG A 223 -17.63 0.23 8.40
N PHE A 224 -16.86 -0.86 8.33
CA PHE A 224 -15.44 -0.85 8.71
C PHE A 224 -14.55 -0.15 7.70
N VAL A 225 -15.07 0.09 6.48
CA VAL A 225 -14.38 0.80 5.40
C VAL A 225 -15.28 1.93 4.90
N ASN A 226 -14.67 3.00 4.38
CA ASN A 226 -15.39 4.18 3.88
C ASN A 226 -16.18 3.96 2.55
N GLY A 227 -16.48 2.71 2.17
CA GLY A 227 -17.15 2.30 0.92
C GLY A 227 -16.19 1.87 -0.20
N GLU A 228 -16.71 1.76 -1.43
CA GLU A 228 -15.99 1.19 -2.59
C GLU A 228 -14.70 1.91 -2.98
N SER A 229 -14.53 3.17 -2.55
CA SER A 229 -13.27 3.90 -2.75
C SER A 229 -12.08 3.28 -1.99
N TYR A 230 -12.36 2.47 -0.96
CA TYR A 230 -11.43 1.62 -0.21
C TYR A 230 -10.17 2.37 0.22
N ARG A 231 -10.33 3.45 1.00
CA ARG A 231 -9.22 4.36 1.38
C ARG A 231 -8.92 4.39 2.86
N LYS A 232 -9.93 4.25 3.70
CA LYS A 232 -9.82 4.32 5.16
C LYS A 232 -10.47 3.09 5.77
N TRP A 233 -9.85 2.57 6.81
CA TRP A 233 -10.34 1.41 7.54
C TRP A 233 -10.34 1.69 9.05
N THR A 234 -11.26 1.06 9.77
CA THR A 234 -11.43 1.13 11.21
C THR A 234 -11.86 -0.24 11.71
N PHE A 235 -11.11 -0.83 12.65
CA PHE A 235 -11.40 -2.16 13.19
C PHE A 235 -11.59 -2.17 14.71
N THR A 236 -12.23 -3.23 15.20
CA THR A 236 -12.39 -3.51 16.62
C THR A 236 -11.14 -4.18 17.18
N ILE A 237 -10.97 -4.15 18.50
CA ILE A 237 -9.83 -4.78 19.19
C ILE A 237 -9.78 -6.29 18.94
N PRO A 238 -10.91 -7.05 19.00
CA PRO A 238 -10.89 -8.49 18.72
C PRO A 238 -10.44 -8.81 17.29
N MET A 239 -10.94 -8.08 16.28
CA MET A 239 -10.50 -8.27 14.89
C MET A 239 -8.98 -8.03 14.74
N MET A 240 -8.45 -6.99 15.38
CA MET A 240 -7.02 -6.69 15.34
C MET A 240 -6.18 -7.76 16.05
N SER A 241 -6.67 -8.32 17.16
CA SER A 241 -6.01 -9.39 17.90
C SER A 241 -5.92 -10.68 17.06
N THR A 242 -7.03 -11.10 16.43
CA THR A 242 -7.04 -12.26 15.54
C THR A 242 -6.09 -12.06 14.35
N LEU A 243 -6.11 -10.90 13.70
CA LEU A 243 -5.20 -10.59 12.59
C LEU A 243 -3.73 -10.58 13.03
N TYR A 244 -3.43 -10.07 14.23
CA TYR A 244 -2.08 -10.06 14.79
C TYR A 244 -1.57 -11.49 15.01
N ARG A 245 -2.41 -12.36 15.62
CA ARG A 245 -2.10 -13.79 15.83
C ARG A 245 -1.79 -14.52 14.53
N LEU A 246 -2.63 -14.33 13.50
CA LEU A 246 -2.42 -14.93 12.16
C LEU A 246 -1.15 -14.44 11.46
N ALA A 247 -0.71 -13.21 11.77
CA ALA A 247 0.47 -12.59 11.18
C ALA A 247 1.79 -12.94 11.89
N ASN A 248 1.75 -13.57 13.07
CA ASN A 248 2.92 -13.77 13.95
C ASN A 248 4.15 -14.34 13.24
N GLN A 249 3.98 -15.26 12.28
CA GLN A 249 5.11 -15.88 11.55
C GLN A 249 5.94 -14.89 10.72
N LEU A 250 5.40 -13.72 10.38
CA LEU A 250 6.08 -12.68 9.59
C LEU A 250 6.58 -11.52 10.46
N LEU A 251 6.07 -11.40 11.67
CA LEU A 251 6.37 -10.30 12.57
C LEU A 251 7.66 -10.56 13.35
N THR A 252 8.20 -9.48 13.91
CA THR A 252 9.33 -9.55 14.82
C THR A 252 8.82 -9.68 16.24
N ASP A 253 9.56 -10.44 17.05
CA ASP A 253 9.33 -10.55 18.50
C ASP A 253 10.07 -9.44 19.27
N LEU A 254 10.81 -8.58 18.57
CA LEU A 254 11.54 -7.47 19.18
C LEU A 254 10.60 -6.32 19.53
N LEU A 255 10.41 -6.12 20.83
CA LEU A 255 9.61 -5.02 21.37
C LEU A 255 10.46 -3.78 21.68
N ASP A 256 11.71 -3.98 22.10
CA ASP A 256 12.60 -2.91 22.52
C ASP A 256 13.45 -2.38 21.35
N GLU A 257 13.37 -1.07 21.11
CA GLU A 257 14.18 -0.38 20.11
C GLU A 257 15.68 -0.40 20.44
N ASN A 258 16.05 -0.63 21.70
CA ASN A 258 17.43 -0.79 22.14
C ASN A 258 18.17 -1.93 21.42
N TYR A 259 17.46 -2.93 20.89
CA TYR A 259 18.07 -3.97 20.05
C TYR A 259 18.83 -3.38 18.85
N PHE A 260 18.34 -2.26 18.31
CA PHE A 260 18.95 -1.57 17.16
C PHE A 260 20.06 -0.59 17.55
N TYR A 261 20.60 -0.65 18.77
CA TYR A 261 21.77 0.13 19.15
C TYR A 261 22.94 -0.16 18.21
N LEU A 262 23.51 0.89 17.62
CA LEU A 262 24.50 0.81 16.53
C LEU A 262 24.03 0.13 15.24
N PHE A 263 22.78 -0.32 15.17
CA PHE A 263 22.18 -0.99 14.01
C PHE A 263 20.97 -0.22 13.47
N ASP A 264 20.94 1.09 13.70
CA ASP A 264 19.92 2.02 13.22
C ASP A 264 20.42 2.86 12.02
N LEU A 265 19.52 3.65 11.44
CA LEU A 265 19.85 4.48 10.28
C LEU A 265 20.94 5.51 10.58
N LYS A 266 20.95 6.10 11.79
CA LYS A 266 21.96 7.11 12.15
C LYS A 266 23.34 6.50 12.28
N SER A 267 23.44 5.34 12.92
CA SER A 267 24.70 4.60 13.01
C SER A 267 25.23 4.22 11.64
N PHE A 268 24.37 3.77 10.71
CA PHE A 268 24.80 3.46 9.35
C PHE A 268 25.24 4.69 8.54
N PHE A 269 24.62 5.85 8.74
CA PHE A 269 25.05 7.10 8.11
C PHE A 269 26.43 7.52 8.61
N THR A 270 26.65 7.45 9.92
CA THR A 270 27.94 7.73 10.55
C THR A 270 29.01 6.74 10.11
N ALA A 271 28.71 5.43 10.08
CA ALA A 271 29.62 4.40 9.57
C ALA A 271 30.03 4.67 8.11
N LYS A 272 29.06 5.04 7.26
CA LYS A 272 29.34 5.45 5.87
C LYS A 272 30.21 6.70 5.80
N ALA A 273 29.96 7.70 6.65
CA ALA A 273 30.69 8.96 6.63
C ALA A 273 32.17 8.76 7.03
N LEU A 274 32.41 7.95 8.06
CA LEU A 274 33.74 7.64 8.58
C LEU A 274 34.49 6.56 7.78
N ASN A 275 33.88 5.98 6.74
CA ASN A 275 34.41 4.82 6.02
C ASN A 275 34.73 3.62 6.93
N VAL A 276 33.86 3.38 7.93
CA VAL A 276 33.97 2.27 8.89
C VAL A 276 32.82 1.28 8.66
N ALA A 277 33.06 0.00 8.94
CA ALA A 277 32.04 -1.04 8.84
C ALA A 277 31.67 -1.57 10.23
N ILE A 278 30.37 -1.68 10.49
CA ILE A 278 29.82 -2.37 11.66
C ILE A 278 29.80 -3.87 11.37
N PRO A 279 30.16 -4.74 12.32
CA PRO A 279 29.95 -6.18 12.17
C PRO A 279 28.51 -6.49 11.77
N GLY A 280 28.30 -7.25 10.69
CA GLY A 280 26.96 -7.54 10.16
C GLY A 280 26.29 -6.39 9.38
N GLY A 281 26.83 -5.16 9.45
CA GLY A 281 26.32 -3.99 8.75
C GLY A 281 26.78 -3.86 7.29
N PRO A 282 26.25 -2.87 6.55
CA PRO A 282 26.61 -2.61 5.16
C PRO A 282 27.97 -1.92 5.01
N LYS A 283 28.67 -2.20 3.90
CA LYS A 283 29.93 -1.54 3.51
C LYS A 283 29.71 -0.55 2.36
N PHE A 284 30.37 0.61 2.42
CA PHE A 284 30.24 1.69 1.45
C PHE A 284 31.59 2.10 0.87
N GLU A 285 31.52 2.86 -0.21
CA GLU A 285 32.67 3.58 -0.75
C GLU A 285 33.00 4.79 0.15
N PRO A 286 34.30 5.12 0.32
CA PRO A 286 34.72 6.31 1.05
C PRO A 286 34.11 7.60 0.46
N LEU A 287 33.73 8.54 1.33
CA LEU A 287 33.21 9.85 0.89
C LEU A 287 34.30 10.73 0.28
N ILE A 288 35.46 10.75 0.93
CA ILE A 288 36.66 11.48 0.48
C ILE A 288 37.72 10.43 0.19
N ARG A 289 38.17 10.35 -1.07
CA ARG A 289 39.12 9.33 -1.53
C ARG A 289 40.58 9.76 -1.35
N ASP A 290 40.83 11.07 -1.35
CA ASP A 290 42.16 11.66 -1.44
C ASP A 290 42.63 12.31 -0.13
N MET A 291 42.12 11.89 1.03
CA MET A 291 42.75 12.26 2.29
C MET A 291 44.09 11.53 2.39
N THR A 292 45.19 12.27 2.35
CA THR A 292 46.52 11.80 2.70
C THR A 292 46.53 11.38 4.17
N PHE A 293 46.14 10.13 4.44
CA PHE A 293 46.22 9.51 5.78
C PHE A 293 47.65 9.54 6.36
N ASN A 294 48.67 9.74 5.52
CA ASN A 294 50.07 9.72 5.91
C ASN A 294 50.48 10.90 6.83
N ASP A 295 49.78 12.04 6.80
CA ASP A 295 50.15 13.21 7.60
C ASP A 295 49.50 13.21 9.00
N GLU A 296 48.55 12.30 9.29
CA GLU A 296 47.89 12.21 10.60
C GLU A 296 48.53 11.21 11.58
N ASP A 297 49.28 10.23 11.05
CA ASP A 297 49.79 9.11 11.85
C ASP A 297 50.98 9.48 12.76
N TRP A 298 51.80 10.46 12.36
CA TRP A 298 52.96 10.94 13.15
C TRP A 298 52.81 12.40 13.54
N ASN A 299 52.02 12.63 14.57
CA ASN A 299 51.84 13.94 15.19
C ASN A 299 52.35 13.93 16.64
N GLU A 300 52.71 15.10 17.18
CA GLU A 300 53.18 15.23 18.57
C GLU A 300 52.20 14.66 19.62
N PHE A 301 50.91 14.64 19.27
CA PHE A 301 49.82 14.08 20.06
C PHE A 301 49.64 12.56 19.93
N ASN A 302 50.08 11.96 18.82
CA ASN A 302 49.93 10.52 18.53
C ASN A 302 51.21 9.72 18.85
N ASP A 303 52.19 10.34 19.51
CA ASP A 303 53.43 9.67 19.94
C ASP A 303 53.11 8.50 20.88
N ILE A 304 53.56 7.30 20.50
CA ILE A 304 53.33 6.04 21.21
C ILE A 304 53.83 6.09 22.67
N ASN A 305 54.84 6.90 22.95
CA ASN A 305 55.39 7.04 24.31
C ASN A 305 54.48 7.89 25.23
N LYS A 306 53.58 8.69 24.65
CA LYS A 306 52.67 9.59 25.38
C LYS A 306 51.26 9.01 25.51
N VAL A 307 50.91 7.97 24.75
CA VAL A 307 49.57 7.37 24.72
C VAL A 307 49.51 6.11 25.58
N ILE A 308 48.66 6.12 26.61
CA ILE A 308 48.41 4.94 27.45
C ILE A 308 47.33 4.06 26.80
N ILE A 309 47.74 2.94 26.21
CA ILE A 309 46.81 1.96 25.61
C ILE A 309 46.41 0.91 26.65
N ARG A 310 45.29 1.14 27.36
CA ARG A 310 44.68 0.12 28.24
C ARG A 310 43.70 -0.80 27.52
N SER A 311 42.98 -0.27 26.55
CA SER A 311 42.02 -1.01 25.75
C SER A 311 41.99 -0.44 24.34
N PRO A 312 41.95 -1.30 23.31
CA PRO A 312 41.94 -0.82 21.93
C PRO A 312 40.62 -0.10 21.64
N ILE A 313 40.71 1.03 20.94
CA ILE A 313 39.52 1.77 20.48
C ILE A 313 38.89 0.98 19.34
N ARG A 314 37.69 0.44 19.59
CA ARG A 314 36.96 -0.35 18.59
C ARG A 314 36.18 0.54 17.62
N THR A 315 35.80 -0.04 16.48
CA THR A 315 34.98 0.66 15.48
C THR A 315 33.61 1.06 16.02
N GLU A 316 33.04 0.28 16.93
CA GLU A 316 31.78 0.59 17.59
C GLU A 316 31.87 1.87 18.42
N TYR A 317 32.98 2.13 19.11
CA TYR A 317 33.18 3.35 19.89
C TYR A 317 33.24 4.59 19.00
N ARG A 318 33.89 4.46 17.84
CA ARG A 318 33.96 5.53 16.82
C ARG A 318 32.60 5.90 16.25
N ILE A 319 31.60 5.00 16.30
CA ILE A 319 30.25 5.25 15.81
C ILE A 319 29.32 5.69 16.94
N ALA A 320 29.46 5.11 18.13
CA ALA A 320 28.69 5.48 19.32
C ALA A 320 28.97 6.91 19.76
N PHE A 321 30.26 7.28 19.82
CA PHE A 321 30.72 8.60 20.24
C PHE A 321 31.55 9.24 19.12
N PRO A 322 30.89 9.66 18.02
CA PRO A 322 31.60 10.05 16.81
C PRO A 322 32.50 11.26 17.01
N PHE A 323 32.12 12.17 17.90
CA PHE A 323 32.86 13.41 18.16
C PHE A 323 34.09 13.22 19.08
N MET A 324 34.17 12.10 19.79
CA MET A 324 35.22 11.85 20.78
C MET A 324 36.39 11.05 20.21
N TYR A 325 36.10 10.05 19.37
CA TYR A 325 37.09 9.07 18.90
C TYR A 325 37.50 9.23 17.42
N ASN A 326 37.13 10.33 16.75
CA ASN A 326 37.48 10.58 15.36
C ASN A 326 38.07 11.97 15.17
N ASN A 327 38.98 12.09 14.20
CA ASN A 327 39.46 13.37 13.69
C ASN A 327 38.55 13.86 12.55
N LEU A 328 38.72 15.14 12.16
CA LEU A 328 38.12 15.71 10.94
C LEU A 328 36.58 15.64 10.84
N ILE A 329 35.89 15.58 11.99
CA ILE A 329 34.42 15.44 12.05
C ILE A 329 33.71 16.66 11.43
N SER A 330 34.35 17.84 11.40
CA SER A 330 33.82 19.05 10.77
C SER A 330 33.69 18.94 9.24
N ALA A 331 34.48 18.09 8.60
CA ALA A 331 34.45 17.86 7.15
C ALA A 331 33.49 16.74 6.73
N LEU A 332 33.09 15.88 7.67
CA LEU A 332 32.27 14.70 7.40
C LEU A 332 30.84 14.88 7.93
N PRO A 333 29.80 14.49 7.17
CA PRO A 333 28.41 14.61 7.61
C PRO A 333 28.06 13.49 8.61
N VAL A 334 28.56 13.62 9.83
CA VAL A 334 28.34 12.65 10.91
C VAL A 334 27.05 12.96 11.67
N THR A 335 26.33 11.93 12.08
CA THR A 335 25.09 12.06 12.85
C THR A 335 25.21 11.41 14.22
N VAL A 336 24.62 12.05 15.24
CA VAL A 336 24.53 11.46 16.58
C VAL A 336 23.48 10.36 16.59
N CYS A 337 23.85 9.21 17.16
CA CYS A 337 22.99 8.05 17.31
C CYS A 337 22.05 8.25 18.51
N TRP A 338 20.86 7.65 18.47
CA TRP A 338 20.01 7.60 19.66
C TRP A 338 20.67 6.69 20.71
N TYR A 339 20.81 7.18 21.95
CA TYR A 339 21.61 6.50 22.96
C TYR A 339 20.88 5.31 23.60
N HIS A 340 19.69 5.55 24.16
CA HIS A 340 18.95 4.53 24.90
C HIS A 340 17.46 4.90 25.02
N THR A 341 16.58 3.92 24.87
CA THR A 341 15.16 4.01 25.30
C THR A 341 14.99 3.30 26.64
N PRO A 342 14.06 3.71 27.51
CA PRO A 342 13.75 2.94 28.72
C PRO A 342 13.43 1.48 28.36
N SER A 343 14.08 0.53 29.03
CA SER A 343 13.93 -0.89 28.73
C SER A 343 12.47 -1.33 28.87
N VAL A 344 11.91 -1.85 27.78
CA VAL A 344 10.54 -2.35 27.76
C VAL A 344 10.51 -3.72 28.43
N VAL A 345 9.87 -3.80 29.60
CA VAL A 345 9.70 -5.04 30.38
C VAL A 345 8.28 -5.58 30.24
N TYR A 346 7.86 -5.84 29.00
CA TYR A 346 6.57 -6.46 28.71
C TYR A 346 6.69 -7.98 28.68
N ILE A 347 5.83 -8.65 29.44
CA ILE A 347 5.71 -10.10 29.45
C ILE A 347 4.53 -10.49 28.56
N LYS A 348 4.81 -11.29 27.54
CA LYS A 348 3.78 -11.80 26.64
C LYS A 348 3.19 -13.07 27.24
N THR A 349 1.87 -13.08 27.45
CA THR A 349 1.12 -14.25 27.90
C THR A 349 0.87 -15.17 26.70
N GLU A 350 1.31 -16.42 26.80
CA GLU A 350 1.02 -17.46 25.79
C GLU A 350 -0.16 -18.34 26.20
N ASP A 351 -0.52 -18.34 27.49
CA ASP A 351 -1.67 -19.05 28.04
C ASP A 351 -2.87 -18.10 28.17
N TYR A 352 -3.98 -18.46 27.53
CA TYR A 352 -5.22 -17.69 27.53
C TYR A 352 -6.11 -17.97 28.74
N ASP A 353 -5.82 -19.00 29.53
CA ASP A 353 -6.58 -19.36 30.72
C ASP A 353 -6.19 -18.51 31.94
N LEU A 354 -5.02 -17.86 31.89
CA LEU A 354 -4.55 -16.97 32.95
C LEU A 354 -5.30 -15.64 32.95
N PRO A 355 -5.57 -15.06 34.14
CA PRO A 355 -6.27 -13.78 34.22
C PRO A 355 -5.41 -12.65 33.63
N ALA A 356 -6.02 -11.57 33.14
CA ALA A 356 -5.29 -10.52 32.42
C ALA A 356 -4.22 -9.81 33.29
N PHE A 357 -4.48 -9.67 34.58
CA PHE A 357 -3.52 -9.14 35.56
C PHE A 357 -3.17 -10.23 36.55
N TYR A 358 -1.93 -10.70 36.49
CA TYR A 358 -1.39 -11.68 37.43
C TYR A 358 0.10 -11.40 37.69
N PHE A 359 0.58 -11.96 38.80
CA PHE A 359 1.99 -11.93 39.13
C PHE A 359 2.70 -13.06 38.37
N ASP A 360 3.34 -12.71 37.25
CA ASP A 360 4.03 -13.68 36.42
C ASP A 360 5.28 -14.24 37.10
N PRO A 361 5.60 -15.55 36.96
CA PRO A 361 6.80 -16.16 37.55
C PRO A 361 8.12 -15.52 37.12
N LEU A 362 8.16 -14.80 36.00
CA LEU A 362 9.34 -14.04 35.54
C LEU A 362 9.57 -12.76 36.36
N ILE A 363 8.57 -12.29 37.11
CA ILE A 363 8.68 -11.11 37.96
C ILE A 363 9.35 -11.50 39.28
N ASN A 364 10.39 -10.74 39.66
CA ASN A 364 11.03 -10.93 40.95
C ASN A 364 10.05 -10.63 42.10
N PRO A 365 9.91 -11.52 43.10
CA PRO A 365 8.99 -11.30 44.21
C PRO A 365 9.42 -10.09 45.04
N ILE A 366 8.43 -9.30 45.47
CA ILE A 366 8.65 -8.14 46.32
C ILE A 366 8.94 -8.66 47.74
N ALA A 367 10.21 -8.63 48.14
CA ALA A 367 10.63 -9.01 49.49
C ALA A 367 10.51 -7.81 50.44
N GLN A 368 9.50 -7.80 51.31
CA GLN A 368 9.39 -6.79 52.36
C GLN A 368 10.34 -7.14 53.51
N ARG A 369 11.50 -6.46 53.56
CA ARG A 369 12.57 -6.72 54.54
C ARG A 369 12.60 -5.74 55.72
N HIS A 370 11.79 -4.69 55.69
CA HIS A 370 11.66 -3.74 56.81
C HIS A 370 10.50 -4.14 57.72
N THR A 371 10.82 -4.50 58.96
CA THR A 371 9.88 -4.81 60.05
C THR A 371 9.47 -3.57 60.86
N GLU A 372 10.29 -2.52 60.86
CA GLU A 372 9.92 -1.24 61.45
C GLU A 372 8.89 -0.57 60.52
N ARG A 373 7.61 -0.67 60.88
CA ARG A 373 6.61 0.28 60.39
C ARG A 373 7.12 1.65 60.79
N MET A 374 7.58 2.45 59.82
CA MET A 374 7.68 3.90 60.02
C MET A 374 6.33 4.31 60.62
N PRO A 375 6.29 5.02 61.77
CA PRO A 375 5.03 5.49 62.32
C PRO A 375 4.41 6.39 61.27
N GLU A 376 3.43 5.85 60.53
CA GLU A 376 2.58 6.66 59.68
C GLU A 376 1.94 7.69 60.61
N PRO A 377 1.95 9.00 60.26
CA PRO A 377 1.22 10.01 61.00
C PRO A 377 -0.27 9.77 60.72
N LEU A 378 -0.80 8.69 61.28
CA LEU A 378 -2.21 8.42 61.35
C LEU A 378 -2.77 9.42 62.37
N PRO A 379 -3.89 10.11 62.06
CA PRO A 379 -4.58 10.90 63.06
C PRO A 379 -4.87 10.03 64.28
N GLU A 380 -4.70 10.58 65.49
CA GLU A 380 -5.11 9.90 66.73
C GLU A 380 -6.58 9.50 66.56
N ASP A 381 -6.90 8.22 66.81
CA ASP A 381 -8.17 7.54 66.48
C ASP A 381 -9.44 8.15 67.13
N ASP A 382 -9.36 9.33 67.77
CA ASP A 382 -10.39 9.89 68.64
C ASP A 382 -10.89 11.31 68.27
N GLU A 383 -10.50 11.90 67.12
CA GLU A 383 -11.08 13.19 66.67
C GLU A 383 -11.94 13.05 65.39
N GLU A 384 -13.26 12.95 65.63
CA GLU A 384 -14.37 13.08 64.67
C GLU A 384 -14.43 12.07 63.50
N GLU A 385 -15.31 11.09 63.73
CA GLU A 385 -16.05 10.18 62.86
C GLU A 385 -16.36 10.71 61.43
N PHE A 386 -15.33 10.95 60.60
CA PHE A 386 -15.51 11.32 59.21
C PHE A 386 -16.07 10.12 58.43
N GLN A 387 -17.40 10.10 58.26
CA GLN A 387 -18.09 9.10 57.46
C GLN A 387 -18.28 9.59 56.02
N LEU A 388 -17.85 8.77 55.06
CA LEU A 388 -18.17 9.02 53.66
C LEU A 388 -19.70 8.94 53.47
N PRO A 389 -20.31 9.83 52.65
CA PRO A 389 -21.73 9.75 52.35
C PRO A 389 -22.12 8.37 51.80
N TYR A 390 -23.29 7.83 52.16
CA TYR A 390 -23.76 6.51 51.67
C TYR A 390 -23.83 6.39 50.14
N SER A 391 -23.92 7.51 49.42
CA SER A 391 -23.87 7.58 47.96
C SER A 391 -22.45 7.43 47.38
N MET A 392 -21.42 7.43 48.21
CA MET A 392 -20.03 7.43 47.80
C MET A 392 -19.49 6.00 47.79
N GLN A 393 -19.17 5.52 46.59
CA GLN A 393 -18.52 4.23 46.35
C GLN A 393 -17.23 4.45 45.58
N ALA A 394 -16.37 3.42 45.53
CA ALA A 394 -15.20 3.43 44.67
C ALA A 394 -15.62 3.71 43.22
N MET A 395 -14.87 4.58 42.52
CA MET A 395 -15.12 4.84 41.11
C MET A 395 -15.02 3.54 40.31
N PHE A 396 -16.03 3.25 39.48
CA PHE A 396 -16.16 2.04 38.65
C PHE A 396 -16.39 0.72 39.42
N SER A 397 -16.96 0.75 40.63
CA SER A 397 -17.37 -0.46 41.37
C SER A 397 -18.29 -1.41 40.58
N GLU A 398 -19.04 -0.87 39.61
CA GLU A 398 -19.97 -1.63 38.74
C GLU A 398 -19.25 -2.49 37.68
N PHE A 399 -17.99 -2.19 37.35
CA PHE A 399 -17.27 -2.84 36.26
C PHE A 399 -16.22 -3.84 36.77
N PRO A 400 -16.07 -5.01 36.14
CA PRO A 400 -15.01 -5.95 36.48
C PRO A 400 -13.64 -5.36 36.13
N LEU A 401 -12.60 -5.77 36.87
CA LEU A 401 -11.21 -5.31 36.66
C LEU A 401 -10.68 -5.62 35.26
N TYR A 402 -11.02 -6.79 34.71
CA TYR A 402 -10.64 -7.20 33.37
C TYR A 402 -11.77 -7.97 32.69
N THR A 403 -11.66 -8.06 31.37
CA THR A 403 -12.55 -8.81 30.48
C THR A 403 -11.71 -9.75 29.62
N GLU A 404 -12.36 -10.65 28.88
CA GLU A 404 -11.69 -11.58 27.94
C GLU A 404 -10.80 -10.85 26.90
N ASN A 405 -11.15 -9.61 26.55
CA ASN A 405 -10.41 -8.83 25.57
C ASN A 405 -9.31 -7.94 26.17
N THR A 406 -9.17 -7.88 27.49
CA THR A 406 -8.22 -6.98 28.16
C THR A 406 -6.78 -7.40 27.88
N ALA A 407 -6.45 -8.68 28.03
CA ALA A 407 -5.10 -9.20 27.75
C ALA A 407 -4.70 -9.00 26.27
N ASN A 408 -5.62 -9.34 25.35
CA ASN A 408 -5.44 -9.13 23.92
C ASN A 408 -5.24 -7.64 23.55
N GLY A 409 -6.01 -6.75 24.19
CA GLY A 409 -5.86 -5.31 24.04
C GLY A 409 -4.50 -4.81 24.50
N MET A 410 -4.00 -5.30 25.64
CA MET A 410 -2.66 -4.96 26.16
C MET A 410 -1.55 -5.46 25.23
N ALA A 411 -1.68 -6.68 24.68
CA ALA A 411 -0.72 -7.20 23.71
C ALA A 411 -0.63 -6.36 22.43
N LEU A 412 -1.77 -5.83 21.96
CA LEU A 412 -1.80 -4.97 20.78
C LEU A 412 -1.12 -3.61 20.99
N ILE A 413 -1.00 -3.11 22.22
CA ILE A 413 -0.27 -1.87 22.52
C ILE A 413 1.20 -2.00 22.12
N TRP A 414 1.79 -3.16 22.40
CA TRP A 414 3.19 -3.48 22.12
C TRP A 414 3.42 -4.11 20.74
N ALA A 415 2.35 -4.34 19.98
CA ALA A 415 2.46 -4.92 18.65
C ALA A 415 3.15 -3.96 17.65
N PRO A 416 3.90 -4.47 16.66
CA PRO A 416 4.50 -3.63 15.65
C PRO A 416 3.43 -2.95 14.78
N ARG A 417 3.74 -1.77 14.24
CA ARG A 417 2.92 -1.16 13.19
C ARG A 417 2.76 -2.17 12.03
N PRO A 418 1.54 -2.47 11.56
CA PRO A 418 0.29 -1.71 11.73
C PRO A 418 -0.65 -2.12 12.89
N PHE A 419 -0.30 -3.14 13.68
CA PHE A 419 -1.23 -3.78 14.62
C PHE A 419 -1.52 -2.95 15.88
N ASN A 420 -0.64 -2.02 16.24
CA ASN A 420 -0.84 -1.06 17.33
C ASN A 420 -1.84 0.08 17.02
N THR A 421 -2.48 0.08 15.85
CA THR A 421 -3.45 1.12 15.47
C THR A 421 -4.81 0.52 15.15
N ARG A 422 -5.88 1.13 15.65
CA ARG A 422 -7.27 0.69 15.40
C ARG A 422 -7.85 1.19 14.07
N SER A 423 -7.24 2.21 13.48
CA SER A 423 -7.71 2.81 12.23
C SER A 423 -6.55 3.35 11.42
N GLY A 424 -6.70 3.36 10.11
CA GLY A 424 -5.64 3.83 9.23
C GLY A 424 -6.09 4.08 7.79
N GLY A 425 -5.13 4.54 6.99
CA GLY A 425 -5.28 4.58 5.54
C GLY A 425 -4.92 3.23 4.94
N THR A 426 -5.66 2.80 3.92
CA THR A 426 -5.24 1.69 3.05
C THR A 426 -3.96 2.07 2.31
N ARG A 427 -3.09 1.08 2.09
CA ARG A 427 -1.83 1.26 1.36
C ARG A 427 -1.91 0.52 0.03
N ARG A 428 -1.05 0.86 -0.92
CA ARG A 428 -0.91 0.02 -2.12
C ARG A 428 -0.18 -1.26 -1.74
N ILE A 429 -0.48 -2.35 -2.45
CA ILE A 429 0.18 -3.65 -2.24
C ILE A 429 1.71 -3.50 -2.27
N ILE A 430 2.25 -2.80 -3.26
CA ILE A 430 3.69 -2.56 -3.41
C ILE A 430 4.32 -1.72 -2.29
N ASP A 431 3.51 -0.97 -1.53
CA ASP A 431 4.01 -0.11 -0.46
C ASP A 431 4.12 -0.88 0.89
N VAL A 432 3.65 -2.13 0.98
CA VAL A 432 3.68 -2.95 2.21
C VAL A 432 4.83 -3.97 2.14
N PRO A 433 5.99 -3.70 2.78
CA PRO A 433 7.14 -4.59 2.68
C PRO A 433 7.11 -5.66 3.77
N LEU A 434 6.66 -6.87 3.41
CA LEU A 434 6.47 -8.00 4.34
C LEU A 434 7.76 -8.43 5.06
N VAL A 435 8.89 -8.46 4.35
CA VAL A 435 10.17 -9.00 4.84
C VAL A 435 11.16 -7.92 5.30
N LYS A 436 10.69 -6.67 5.46
CA LYS A 436 11.58 -5.54 5.79
C LYS A 436 12.16 -5.62 7.19
N THR A 437 11.42 -6.16 8.14
CA THR A 437 11.87 -6.36 9.53
C THR A 437 13.00 -7.37 9.59
N TRP A 438 12.90 -8.48 8.84
CA TRP A 438 13.87 -9.58 8.88
C TRP A 438 15.30 -9.14 8.60
N TYR A 439 15.55 -8.40 7.51
CA TYR A 439 16.92 -7.97 7.19
C TYR A 439 17.37 -6.72 7.94
N LYS A 440 16.46 -6.04 8.65
CA LYS A 440 16.83 -4.95 9.56
C LYS A 440 17.42 -5.47 10.86
N GLU A 441 17.12 -6.71 11.22
CA GLU A 441 17.71 -7.38 12.36
C GLU A 441 19.06 -8.01 12.01
N HIS A 442 19.80 -8.42 13.03
CA HIS A 442 21.04 -9.16 12.80
C HIS A 442 20.73 -10.51 12.18
N CYS A 443 21.56 -10.92 11.22
CA CYS A 443 21.44 -12.25 10.63
C CYS A 443 21.65 -13.32 11.73
N PRO A 444 20.77 -14.35 11.83
CA PRO A 444 20.91 -15.40 12.83
C PRO A 444 22.27 -16.08 12.81
N ALA A 445 22.78 -16.44 13.99
CA ALA A 445 24.03 -17.18 14.14
C ALA A 445 23.93 -18.55 13.42
N GLY A 446 25.02 -18.98 12.78
CA GLY A 446 25.07 -20.26 12.06
C GLY A 446 24.60 -20.24 10.59
N MET A 447 24.02 -19.14 10.11
CA MET A 447 23.61 -19.02 8.70
C MET A 447 24.82 -18.95 7.75
N PRO A 448 24.75 -19.51 6.53
CA PRO A 448 25.88 -19.56 5.61
C PRO A 448 26.31 -18.17 5.11
N VAL A 449 27.57 -18.04 4.67
CA VAL A 449 28.17 -16.78 4.18
C VAL A 449 27.27 -16.10 3.14
N LYS A 450 26.69 -16.88 2.22
CA LYS A 450 25.76 -16.40 1.20
C LYS A 450 24.61 -15.57 1.79
N VAL A 451 23.98 -16.07 2.85
CA VAL A 451 22.84 -15.39 3.50
C VAL A 451 23.32 -14.15 4.23
N ARG A 452 24.44 -14.22 4.95
CA ARG A 452 25.03 -13.05 5.63
C ARG A 452 25.34 -11.91 4.66
N VAL A 453 25.89 -12.23 3.49
CA VAL A 453 26.14 -11.24 2.42
C VAL A 453 24.83 -10.68 1.85
N SER A 454 23.78 -11.49 1.71
CA SER A 454 22.46 -11.02 1.29
C SER A 454 21.87 -10.01 2.27
N TYR A 455 21.93 -10.27 3.59
CA TYR A 455 21.49 -9.33 4.63
C TYR A 455 22.23 -8.00 4.53
N GLN A 456 23.57 -8.03 4.43
CA GLN A 456 24.38 -6.82 4.27
C GLN A 456 24.01 -6.02 3.01
N LYS A 457 23.73 -6.70 1.88
CA LYS A 457 23.32 -6.04 0.64
C LYS A 457 21.93 -5.41 0.74
N LEU A 458 20.97 -6.08 1.38
CA LEU A 458 19.63 -5.54 1.61
C LEU A 458 19.68 -4.31 2.53
N LEU A 459 20.46 -4.39 3.62
CA LEU A 459 20.74 -3.24 4.49
C LEU A 459 21.39 -2.09 3.73
N LYS A 460 22.35 -2.37 2.85
CA LYS A 460 22.99 -1.35 2.01
C LYS A 460 21.96 -0.62 1.15
N VAL A 461 21.04 -1.35 0.49
CA VAL A 461 19.96 -0.74 -0.30
C VAL A 461 19.02 0.08 0.59
N PHE A 462 18.65 -0.43 1.76
CA PHE A 462 17.81 0.28 2.72
C PHE A 462 18.44 1.61 3.17
N VAL A 463 19.71 1.61 3.55
CA VAL A 463 20.44 2.80 3.98
C VAL A 463 20.62 3.79 2.82
N LEU A 464 20.94 3.32 1.60
CA LEU A 464 21.06 4.19 0.43
C LEU A 464 19.73 4.85 0.05
N ASN A 465 18.62 4.13 0.18
CA ASN A 465 17.29 4.68 -0.05
C ASN A 465 16.95 5.78 0.97
N ALA A 466 17.28 5.57 2.24
CA ALA A 466 17.07 6.56 3.29
C ALA A 466 17.98 7.79 3.12
N LEU A 467 19.24 7.59 2.76
CA LEU A 467 20.24 8.67 2.58
C LEU A 467 19.92 9.55 1.37
N LYS A 468 19.48 8.96 0.25
CA LYS A 468 19.15 9.68 -0.98
C LYS A 468 17.71 10.19 -1.01
N HIS A 469 16.93 9.92 0.04
CA HIS A 469 15.54 10.36 0.11
C HIS A 469 15.46 11.90 0.12
N ARG A 470 14.77 12.45 -0.86
CA ARG A 470 14.36 13.86 -0.87
C ARG A 470 12.85 13.94 -0.76
N PRO A 471 12.30 14.89 0.02
CA PRO A 471 10.85 15.06 0.09
C PRO A 471 10.30 15.32 -1.33
N PRO A 472 9.17 14.69 -1.68
CA PRO A 472 8.61 14.83 -3.02
C PRO A 472 8.24 16.30 -3.28
N LYS A 473 8.77 16.87 -4.37
CA LYS A 473 8.43 18.23 -4.78
C LYS A 473 6.93 18.30 -5.12
N PRO A 474 6.20 19.35 -4.71
CA PRO A 474 4.81 19.52 -5.11
C PRO A 474 4.74 19.64 -6.64
N GLN A 475 3.95 18.78 -7.27
CA GLN A 475 3.75 18.75 -8.73
C GLN A 475 2.26 18.82 -9.05
N LYS A 476 1.93 19.40 -10.21
CA LYS A 476 0.54 19.38 -10.72
C LYS A 476 0.14 17.94 -11.02
N LYS A 477 -0.94 17.47 -10.38
CA LYS A 477 -1.47 16.11 -10.59
C LYS A 477 -1.91 15.94 -12.04
N ARG A 478 -1.27 15.01 -12.77
CA ARG A 478 -1.63 14.63 -14.13
C ARG A 478 -2.27 13.24 -14.11
N TYR A 479 -3.55 13.16 -14.44
CA TYR A 479 -4.31 11.90 -14.40
C TYR A 479 -4.48 11.31 -15.81
N LEU A 480 -3.50 10.54 -16.26
CA LEU A 480 -3.45 10.01 -17.63
C LEU A 480 -4.73 9.26 -18.04
N PHE A 481 -5.18 8.30 -17.22
CA PHE A 481 -6.38 7.50 -17.54
C PHE A 481 -7.68 8.28 -17.46
N ARG A 482 -7.75 9.34 -16.62
CA ARG A 482 -8.92 10.23 -16.63
C ARG A 482 -8.97 11.02 -17.93
N SER A 483 -7.82 11.49 -18.42
CA SER A 483 -7.73 12.16 -19.71
C SER A 483 -8.10 11.21 -20.86
N PHE A 484 -7.64 9.96 -20.86
CA PHE A 484 -8.02 8.98 -21.87
C PHE A 484 -9.51 8.65 -21.82
N LYS A 485 -10.07 8.34 -20.65
CA LYS A 485 -11.51 8.05 -20.47
C LYS A 485 -12.40 9.20 -20.96
N ALA A 486 -11.96 10.45 -20.80
CA ALA A 486 -12.69 11.62 -21.30
C ALA A 486 -12.77 11.69 -22.83
N THR A 487 -11.83 11.09 -23.57
CA THR A 487 -11.86 11.06 -25.04
C THR A 487 -12.82 10.01 -25.57
N LYS A 488 -13.41 10.22 -26.75
CA LYS A 488 -14.31 9.24 -27.41
C LYS A 488 -13.65 7.91 -27.80
N PHE A 489 -12.32 7.85 -27.81
CA PHE A 489 -11.55 6.71 -28.30
C PHE A 489 -11.34 5.61 -27.25
N PHE A 490 -11.69 5.86 -25.99
CA PHE A 490 -11.55 4.88 -24.91
C PHE A 490 -12.90 4.57 -24.27
N GLN A 491 -13.08 3.29 -23.94
CA GLN A 491 -14.24 2.77 -23.22
C GLN A 491 -13.78 1.97 -22.00
N SER A 492 -14.71 1.78 -21.05
CA SER A 492 -14.46 1.07 -19.78
C SER A 492 -15.24 -0.24 -19.76
N THR A 493 -14.66 -1.30 -19.20
CA THR A 493 -15.32 -2.58 -18.91
C THR A 493 -14.67 -3.22 -17.69
N THR A 494 -15.31 -4.21 -17.09
CA THR A 494 -14.69 -5.17 -16.16
C THR A 494 -14.29 -6.42 -16.93
N LEU A 495 -13.09 -6.95 -16.69
CA LEU A 495 -12.60 -8.21 -17.25
C LEU A 495 -11.77 -8.95 -16.21
N ASP A 496 -11.69 -10.27 -16.34
CA ASP A 496 -10.75 -11.09 -15.60
C ASP A 496 -9.29 -10.70 -15.92
N TRP A 497 -8.42 -10.72 -14.92
CA TRP A 497 -7.00 -10.37 -15.07
C TRP A 497 -6.29 -11.24 -16.10
N VAL A 498 -6.60 -12.54 -16.17
CA VAL A 498 -5.98 -13.46 -17.15
C VAL A 498 -6.35 -13.05 -18.56
N GLU A 499 -7.63 -12.73 -18.79
CA GLU A 499 -8.11 -12.23 -20.09
C GLU A 499 -7.36 -10.95 -20.49
N VAL A 500 -7.22 -9.99 -19.58
CA VAL A 500 -6.49 -8.74 -19.84
C VAL A 500 -5.02 -9.02 -20.12
N GLY A 501 -4.41 -9.98 -19.42
CA GLY A 501 -3.03 -10.40 -19.65
C GLY A 501 -2.82 -10.92 -21.06
N LEU A 502 -3.68 -11.83 -21.51
CA LEU A 502 -3.66 -12.37 -22.87
C LEU A 502 -3.86 -11.27 -23.93
N GLN A 503 -4.78 -10.33 -23.68
CA GLN A 503 -4.98 -9.17 -24.56
C GLN A 503 -3.73 -8.30 -24.66
N VAL A 504 -3.08 -7.96 -23.54
CA VAL A 504 -1.88 -7.12 -23.52
C VAL A 504 -0.71 -7.82 -24.23
N LEU A 505 -0.55 -9.14 -24.04
CA LEU A 505 0.46 -9.93 -24.75
C LEU A 505 0.23 -9.92 -26.27
N ARG A 506 -1.01 -10.22 -26.72
CA ARG A 506 -1.38 -10.19 -28.15
C ARG A 506 -1.18 -8.79 -28.75
N GLN A 507 -1.58 -7.74 -28.04
CA GLN A 507 -1.38 -6.36 -28.46
C GLN A 507 0.11 -6.01 -28.57
N GLY A 508 0.92 -6.39 -27.58
CA GLY A 508 2.37 -6.19 -27.59
C GLY A 508 3.04 -6.88 -28.77
N TYR A 509 2.72 -8.16 -28.99
CA TYR A 509 3.20 -8.94 -30.13
C TYR A 509 2.85 -8.28 -31.46
N ASN A 510 1.57 -7.96 -31.67
CA ASN A 510 1.10 -7.31 -32.90
C ASN A 510 1.77 -5.95 -33.14
N MET A 511 1.97 -5.13 -32.11
CA MET A 511 2.63 -3.83 -32.27
C MET A 511 4.09 -3.97 -32.70
N LEU A 512 4.82 -4.91 -32.11
CA LEU A 512 6.21 -5.17 -32.46
C LEU A 512 6.32 -5.79 -33.86
N ASN A 513 5.45 -6.75 -34.19
CA ASN A 513 5.42 -7.35 -35.52
C ASN A 513 5.05 -6.33 -36.61
N LEU A 514 4.06 -5.46 -36.36
CA LEU A 514 3.75 -4.34 -37.24
C LEU A 514 4.92 -3.37 -37.42
N LEU A 515 5.79 -3.21 -36.41
CA LEU A 515 6.97 -2.36 -36.50
C LEU A 515 8.05 -3.00 -37.39
N ILE A 516 8.24 -4.31 -37.29
CA ILE A 516 9.13 -5.12 -38.15
C ILE A 516 8.69 -4.99 -39.62
N HIS A 517 7.42 -5.29 -39.88
CA HIS A 517 6.85 -5.17 -41.24
C HIS A 517 6.87 -3.74 -41.77
N ARG A 518 6.64 -2.72 -40.93
CA ARG A 518 6.72 -1.31 -41.35
C ARG A 518 8.13 -0.89 -41.75
N LYS A 519 9.15 -1.53 -41.18
CA LYS A 519 10.55 -1.33 -41.55
C LYS A 519 11.00 -2.25 -42.69
N ASN A 520 10.10 -3.04 -43.29
CA ASN A 520 10.37 -4.00 -44.35
C ASN A 520 11.41 -5.07 -43.98
N LEU A 521 11.46 -5.47 -42.71
CA LEU A 521 12.42 -6.45 -42.19
C LEU A 521 11.86 -7.87 -42.30
N ASN A 522 11.55 -8.32 -43.52
CA ASN A 522 10.89 -9.61 -43.76
C ASN A 522 11.76 -10.84 -43.43
N TYR A 523 13.06 -10.64 -43.25
CA TYR A 523 14.01 -11.66 -42.82
C TYR A 523 14.05 -11.84 -41.29
N LEU A 524 13.26 -11.08 -40.53
CA LEU A 524 13.14 -11.24 -39.08
C LEU A 524 11.80 -11.87 -38.73
N HIS A 525 11.85 -12.89 -37.88
CA HIS A 525 10.70 -13.50 -37.25
C HIS A 525 10.65 -13.13 -35.77
N LEU A 526 9.50 -12.65 -35.31
CA LEU A 526 9.23 -12.52 -33.89
C LEU A 526 8.33 -13.68 -33.49
N ASP A 527 8.84 -14.56 -32.63
CA ASP A 527 8.06 -15.66 -32.09
C ASP A 527 7.14 -15.18 -30.94
N TYR A 528 6.24 -16.04 -30.45
CA TYR A 528 5.25 -15.67 -29.45
C TYR A 528 5.83 -15.49 -28.03
N ASN A 529 7.05 -16.02 -27.79
CA ASN A 529 7.84 -15.79 -26.58
C ASN A 529 8.74 -14.55 -26.67
N PHE A 530 8.56 -13.72 -27.71
CA PHE A 530 9.27 -12.46 -27.95
C PHE A 530 10.77 -12.59 -28.26
N ASN A 531 11.22 -13.75 -28.76
CA ASN A 531 12.55 -13.88 -29.34
C ASN A 531 12.53 -13.38 -30.78
N LEU A 532 13.51 -12.54 -31.12
CA LEU A 532 13.70 -12.03 -32.46
C LEU A 532 14.73 -12.90 -33.18
N LYS A 533 14.26 -13.75 -34.11
CA LYS A 533 15.06 -14.71 -34.87
C LYS A 533 15.27 -14.20 -36.30
N VAL A 534 16.41 -14.54 -36.92
CA VAL A 534 16.68 -14.28 -38.34
C VAL A 534 16.21 -15.49 -39.14
N ILE A 535 15.34 -15.27 -40.11
CA ILE A 535 15.03 -16.25 -41.16
C ILE A 535 16.11 -16.08 -42.24
N LEU A 536 17.09 -16.97 -42.24
CA LEU A 536 17.95 -17.15 -43.40
C LEU A 536 17.17 -18.03 -44.39
N ASN A 537 16.89 -17.51 -45.58
CA ASN A 537 16.40 -18.33 -46.69
C ASN A 537 17.45 -19.33 -47.14
#